data_AF-A0A1F7A1W3-F1
#
_entry.id   AF-A0A1F7A1W3-F1
#
_cell.length_a   1.000
_cell.length_b   1.000
_cell.length_c   1.000
_cell.angle_alpha   90.00
_cell.angle_beta   90.00
_cell.angle_gamma   90.00
#
_symmetry.space_group_name_H-M   'P 1'
#
loop_
_entity.id
_entity.type
_entity.pdbx_description
1 polymer ?
#
loop_
_entity_poly.entity_id
_entity_poly.type
_entity_poly.pdbx_seq_one_letter_code
_entity_poly.pdbx_strand_id
1 'polypeptide(L)'
;MLRLLTFLVCLYVSVPIVFAATLQVTKIGGVTTSQSFSYWTHQGTNPTFVGTAATSSTVQLTLGSVTGTASAGLDGMWSYTPTTLFSGEYPITVSSGQESKSFTLLIASGSATKSGTSSSQSASTQLPVSGGLTTTLTLLLLGCGSIITALLWQFGVLSHLCAPEDEE
;
A
#
# COMPACT_ATOMS: atom_id res chain seq x y z
N MET A 1 23.51 -15.16 44.82
CA MET A 1 22.39 -14.94 43.87
C MET A 1 22.45 -13.58 43.17
N LEU A 2 22.71 -12.46 43.86
CA LEU A 2 22.71 -11.11 43.25
C LEU A 2 23.71 -10.92 42.08
N ARG A 3 24.92 -11.50 42.15
CA ARG A 3 25.94 -11.41 41.08
C ARG A 3 25.56 -12.13 39.78
N LEU A 4 24.75 -13.20 39.86
CA LEU A 4 24.24 -13.91 38.68
C LEU A 4 23.12 -13.12 38.00
N LEU A 5 22.25 -12.48 38.80
CA LEU A 5 21.17 -11.63 38.32
C LEU A 5 21.72 -10.40 37.58
N THR A 6 22.76 -9.76 38.11
CA THR A 6 23.41 -8.61 37.44
C THR A 6 24.04 -9.01 36.11
N PHE A 7 24.67 -10.19 36.03
CA PHE A 7 25.21 -10.70 34.77
C PHE A 7 24.12 -11.01 33.76
N LEU A 8 23.01 -11.60 34.19
CA LEU A 8 21.89 -11.96 33.32
C LEU A 8 21.16 -10.71 32.80
N VAL A 9 20.98 -9.70 33.64
CA VAL A 9 20.46 -8.38 33.24
C VAL A 9 21.43 -7.67 32.30
N CYS A 10 22.74 -7.67 32.57
CA CYS A 10 23.73 -7.03 31.70
C CYS A 10 23.85 -7.73 30.34
N LEU A 11 23.77 -9.07 30.32
CA LEU A 11 23.73 -9.86 29.09
C LEU A 11 22.45 -9.55 28.30
N TYR A 12 21.29 -9.48 28.97
CA TYR A 12 20.00 -9.14 28.36
C TYR A 12 19.98 -7.73 27.77
N VAL A 13 20.57 -6.75 28.48
CA VAL A 13 20.68 -5.34 28.00
C VAL A 13 21.77 -5.19 26.92
N SER A 14 22.79 -6.06 26.92
CA SER A 14 23.85 -6.07 25.91
C SER A 14 23.47 -6.80 24.63
N VAL A 15 22.32 -7.49 24.58
CA VAL A 15 21.77 -7.95 23.31
C VAL A 15 21.19 -6.72 22.61
N PRO A 16 21.82 -6.18 21.55
CA PRO A 16 21.20 -5.10 20.80
C PRO A 16 19.86 -5.61 20.26
N ILE A 17 18.79 -4.92 20.61
CA ILE A 17 17.46 -5.17 20.05
C ILE A 17 17.54 -4.67 18.60
N VAL A 18 17.95 -5.55 17.67
CA VAL A 18 17.91 -5.23 16.25
C VAL A 18 16.43 -5.17 15.89
N PHE A 19 15.90 -3.95 15.71
CA PHE A 19 14.58 -3.76 15.12
C PHE A 19 14.67 -4.22 13.67
N ALA A 20 14.33 -5.48 13.42
CA ALA A 20 14.18 -5.99 12.07
C ALA A 20 13.03 -5.22 11.41
N ALA A 21 13.28 -4.65 10.23
CA ALA A 21 12.16 -4.15 9.42
C ALA A 21 11.23 -5.32 9.11
N THR A 22 9.92 -5.08 9.23
CA THR A 22 8.94 -6.15 9.04
C THR A 22 9.00 -6.65 7.60
N LEU A 23 9.10 -7.97 7.43
CA LEU A 23 8.99 -8.61 6.11
C LEU A 23 7.59 -8.33 5.57
N GLN A 24 7.47 -7.66 4.43
CA GLN A 24 6.20 -7.42 3.77
C GLN A 24 6.32 -7.65 2.27
N VAL A 25 5.23 -8.12 1.67
CA VAL A 25 5.05 -8.11 0.21
C VAL A 25 4.12 -6.93 -0.06
N THR A 26 4.58 -5.97 -0.86
CA THR A 26 3.87 -4.71 -1.16
C THR A 26 3.36 -4.66 -2.59
N LYS A 27 3.87 -5.51 -3.49
CA LYS A 27 3.38 -5.62 -4.87
C LYS A 27 3.54 -7.03 -5.42
N ILE A 28 2.52 -7.50 -6.15
CA ILE A 28 2.61 -8.75 -6.91
C ILE A 28 2.08 -8.49 -8.32
N GLY A 29 2.93 -8.73 -9.34
CA GLY A 29 2.56 -8.57 -10.73
C GLY A 29 2.10 -7.15 -11.09
N GLY A 30 2.62 -6.13 -10.41
CA GLY A 30 2.25 -4.73 -10.65
C GLY A 30 1.19 -4.16 -9.69
N VAL A 31 0.43 -5.01 -8.99
CA VAL A 31 -0.68 -4.57 -8.12
C VAL A 31 -0.22 -4.47 -6.67
N THR A 32 -0.52 -3.33 -6.03
CA THR A 32 -0.13 -3.06 -4.64
C THR A 32 -0.93 -3.89 -3.65
N THR A 33 -0.25 -4.49 -2.67
CA THR A 33 -0.83 -5.21 -1.55
C THR A 33 -0.74 -4.34 -0.30
N SER A 34 -1.88 -3.89 0.23
CA SER A 34 -1.90 -2.95 1.37
C SER A 34 -1.98 -3.62 2.74
N GLN A 35 -2.14 -4.94 2.81
CA GLN A 35 -2.40 -5.70 4.05
C GLN A 35 -1.91 -7.16 3.94
N SER A 36 -2.03 -7.94 5.03
CA SER A 36 -1.87 -9.41 4.98
C SER A 36 -2.95 -10.04 4.09
N PHE A 37 -2.54 -10.97 3.24
CA PHE A 37 -3.42 -11.73 2.35
C PHE A 37 -3.08 -13.21 2.44
N SER A 38 -4.09 -14.07 2.33
CA SER A 38 -3.91 -15.52 2.32
C SER A 38 -3.96 -16.10 0.90
N TYR A 39 -4.56 -15.36 -0.04
CA TYR A 39 -4.74 -15.79 -1.41
C TYR A 39 -4.50 -14.63 -2.36
N TRP A 40 -3.86 -14.90 -3.50
CA TRP A 40 -3.58 -13.93 -4.54
C TRP A 40 -3.81 -14.52 -5.92
N THR A 41 -4.47 -13.80 -6.81
CA THR A 41 -4.67 -14.22 -8.21
C THR A 41 -3.89 -13.32 -9.15
N HIS A 42 -3.14 -13.92 -10.07
CA HIS A 42 -2.39 -13.23 -11.10
C HIS A 42 -2.75 -13.78 -12.48
N GLN A 43 -2.80 -12.89 -13.47
CA GLN A 43 -3.05 -13.23 -14.86
C GLN A 43 -1.74 -13.19 -15.63
N GLY A 44 -1.44 -14.22 -16.42
CA GLY A 44 -0.20 -14.33 -17.19
C GLY A 44 0.77 -15.34 -16.61
N THR A 45 2.07 -15.11 -16.79
CA THR A 45 3.15 -15.96 -16.24
C THR A 45 4.14 -15.07 -15.51
N ASN A 46 4.89 -15.63 -14.55
CA ASN A 46 6.03 -14.95 -13.93
C ASN A 46 5.71 -13.61 -13.22
N PRO A 47 4.83 -13.58 -12.19
CA PRO A 47 4.58 -12.35 -11.44
C PRO A 47 5.85 -11.83 -10.77
N THR A 48 6.11 -10.53 -10.87
CA THR A 48 7.14 -9.85 -10.06
C THR A 48 6.64 -9.63 -8.64
N PHE A 49 7.41 -10.07 -7.65
CA PHE A 49 7.18 -9.81 -6.23
C PHE A 49 8.04 -8.65 -5.78
N VAL A 50 7.44 -7.66 -5.15
CA VAL A 50 8.14 -6.54 -4.53
C VAL A 50 7.70 -6.46 -3.08
N GLY A 51 8.63 -6.11 -2.21
CA GLY A 51 8.36 -6.00 -0.79
C GLY A 51 9.41 -5.22 -0.03
N THR A 52 9.26 -5.26 1.29
CA THR A 52 10.22 -4.73 2.25
C THR A 52 10.71 -5.85 3.16
N ALA A 53 11.96 -5.78 3.59
CA ALA A 53 12.58 -6.66 4.56
C ALA A 53 13.65 -5.89 5.33
N ALA A 54 14.29 -6.54 6.31
CA ALA A 54 15.42 -5.94 7.02
C ALA A 54 16.51 -5.50 6.02
N THR A 55 17.08 -4.31 6.23
CA THR A 55 18.12 -3.76 5.35
C THR A 55 19.31 -4.71 5.25
N SER A 56 19.83 -4.91 4.04
CA SER A 56 20.93 -5.85 3.78
C SER A 56 20.63 -7.31 4.17
N SER A 57 19.35 -7.70 4.30
CA SER A 57 18.97 -9.10 4.53
C SER A 57 18.81 -9.89 3.24
N THR A 58 18.84 -11.21 3.37
CA THR A 58 18.48 -12.12 2.28
C THR A 58 17.03 -12.57 2.46
N VAL A 59 16.19 -12.27 1.47
CA VAL A 59 14.82 -12.75 1.36
C VAL A 59 14.83 -14.04 0.54
N GLN A 60 14.25 -15.09 1.08
CA GLN A 60 14.06 -16.36 0.39
C GLN A 60 12.58 -16.48 -0.01
N LEU A 61 12.34 -16.78 -1.28
CA LEU A 61 11.01 -16.94 -1.85
C LEU A 61 10.85 -18.36 -2.41
N THR A 62 10.02 -19.17 -1.77
CA THR A 62 9.69 -20.53 -2.23
C THR A 62 8.34 -20.53 -2.92
N LEU A 63 8.30 -20.89 -4.19
CA LEU A 63 7.12 -20.99 -5.04
C LEU A 63 6.88 -22.47 -5.38
N GLY A 64 6.13 -23.18 -4.54
CA GLY A 64 5.99 -24.63 -4.65
C GLY A 64 7.35 -25.34 -4.57
N SER A 65 7.85 -25.85 -5.69
CA SER A 65 9.16 -26.52 -5.80
C SER A 65 10.31 -25.58 -6.18
N VAL A 66 10.03 -24.38 -6.67
CA VAL A 66 11.05 -23.42 -7.11
C VAL A 66 11.44 -22.55 -5.92
N THR A 67 12.74 -22.47 -5.61
CA THR A 67 13.25 -21.57 -4.58
C THR A 67 14.08 -20.47 -5.22
N GLY A 68 13.74 -19.22 -4.91
CA GLY A 68 14.46 -18.02 -5.30
C GLY A 68 15.01 -17.28 -4.09
N THR A 69 16.04 -16.49 -4.30
CA THR A 69 16.59 -15.58 -3.29
C THR A 69 16.69 -14.18 -3.86
N ALA A 70 16.46 -13.18 -3.01
CA ALA A 70 16.61 -11.76 -3.32
C ALA A 70 17.29 -11.07 -2.15
N SER A 71 18.19 -10.13 -2.44
CA SER A 71 18.80 -9.29 -1.39
C SER A 71 17.95 -8.04 -1.20
N ALA A 72 17.68 -7.70 0.06
CA ALA A 72 17.07 -6.43 0.44
C ALA A 72 18.14 -5.32 0.40
N GLY A 73 17.80 -4.18 -0.21
CA GLY A 73 18.66 -3.01 -0.30
C GLY A 73 18.89 -2.33 1.06
N LEU A 74 19.62 -1.21 1.02
CA LEU A 74 19.82 -0.33 2.19
C LEU A 74 18.52 0.37 2.63
N ASP A 75 17.56 0.48 1.72
CA ASP A 75 16.19 0.94 1.95
C ASP A 75 15.25 -0.19 2.40
N GLY A 76 15.75 -1.42 2.50
CA GLY A 76 14.97 -2.61 2.84
C GLY A 76 14.10 -3.11 1.69
N MET A 77 14.16 -2.50 0.50
CA MET A 77 13.37 -2.94 -0.64
C MET A 77 13.98 -4.18 -1.29
N TRP A 78 13.13 -5.13 -1.67
CA TRP A 78 13.53 -6.31 -2.44
C TRP A 78 12.57 -6.53 -3.60
N SER A 79 13.09 -7.12 -4.67
CA SER A 79 12.31 -7.47 -5.86
C SER A 79 12.78 -8.81 -6.40
N TYR A 80 11.84 -9.68 -6.75
CA TYR A 80 12.12 -10.99 -7.32
C TYR A 80 11.13 -11.33 -8.43
N THR A 81 11.64 -11.76 -9.59
CA THR A 81 10.81 -12.25 -10.70
C THR A 81 11.22 -13.70 -11.00
N PRO A 82 10.33 -14.68 -10.78
CA PRO A 82 10.60 -16.07 -11.11
C PRO A 82 10.59 -16.28 -12.62
N THR A 83 11.36 -17.23 -13.13
CA THR A 83 11.51 -17.50 -14.59
C THR A 83 10.60 -18.60 -15.13
N THR A 84 10.08 -19.51 -14.30
CA THR A 84 9.32 -20.68 -14.76
C THR A 84 8.02 -20.92 -13.97
N LEU A 85 7.18 -19.91 -13.83
CA LEU A 85 5.84 -20.07 -13.25
C LEU A 85 4.76 -20.03 -14.34
N PHE A 86 4.12 -21.18 -14.56
CA PHE A 86 3.00 -21.34 -15.48
C PHE A 86 1.66 -21.22 -14.76
N SER A 87 0.55 -21.40 -15.47
CA SER A 87 -0.76 -21.43 -14.85
C SER A 87 -0.93 -22.59 -13.88
N GLY A 88 -1.47 -22.31 -12.71
CA GLY A 88 -1.65 -23.26 -11.63
C GLY A 88 -1.74 -22.56 -10.28
N GLU A 89 -2.00 -23.35 -9.24
CA GLU A 89 -1.95 -22.89 -7.86
C GLU A 89 -0.61 -23.24 -7.24
N TYR A 90 0.04 -22.26 -6.60
CA TYR A 90 1.34 -22.41 -5.99
C TYR A 90 1.29 -21.91 -4.54
N PRO A 91 1.68 -22.74 -3.55
CA PRO A 91 1.91 -22.26 -2.20
C PRO A 91 3.20 -21.43 -2.21
N ILE A 92 3.09 -20.17 -1.78
CA ILE A 92 4.21 -19.24 -1.70
C ILE A 92 4.59 -19.05 -0.25
N THR A 93 5.89 -19.16 0.03
CA THR A 93 6.48 -18.82 1.32
C THR A 93 7.59 -17.82 1.10
N VAL A 94 7.49 -16.67 1.77
CA VAL A 94 8.51 -15.64 1.81
C VAL A 94 9.12 -15.66 3.20
N SER A 95 10.44 -15.79 3.32
CA SER A 95 11.13 -15.71 4.60
C SER A 95 12.31 -14.75 4.54
N SER A 96 12.59 -14.10 5.67
CA SER A 96 13.74 -13.22 5.85
C SER A 96 14.18 -13.27 7.30
N GLY A 97 15.32 -13.88 7.57
CA GLY A 97 15.80 -14.08 8.94
C GLY A 97 14.83 -14.93 9.75
N GLN A 98 14.20 -14.34 10.78
CA GLN A 98 13.23 -15.01 11.66
C GLN A 98 11.76 -14.78 11.23
N GLU A 99 11.52 -13.95 10.23
CA GLU A 99 10.17 -13.64 9.74
C GLU A 99 9.80 -14.57 8.58
N SER A 100 8.54 -15.00 8.53
CA SER A 100 8.01 -15.81 7.43
C SER A 100 6.56 -15.46 7.13
N LYS A 101 6.20 -15.43 5.86
CA LYS A 101 4.85 -15.18 5.35
C LYS A 101 4.48 -16.22 4.32
N SER A 102 3.28 -16.78 4.44
CA SER A 102 2.75 -17.77 3.51
C SER A 102 1.41 -17.34 2.93
N PHE A 103 1.22 -17.61 1.64
CA PHE A 103 -0.03 -17.36 0.92
C PHE A 103 -0.12 -18.27 -0.31
N THR A 104 -1.32 -18.43 -0.86
CA THR A 104 -1.52 -19.19 -2.10
C THR A 104 -1.59 -18.24 -3.29
N LEU A 105 -0.83 -18.55 -4.34
CA LEU A 105 -0.85 -17.84 -5.61
C LEU A 105 -1.56 -18.68 -6.67
N LEU A 106 -2.67 -18.17 -7.22
CA LEU A 106 -3.29 -18.72 -8.42
C LEU A 106 -2.82 -17.93 -9.64
N ILE A 107 -2.23 -18.65 -10.58
CA ILE A 107 -1.90 -18.15 -11.91
C ILE A 107 -2.96 -18.68 -12.88
N ALA A 108 -3.83 -17.79 -13.36
CA ALA A 108 -4.89 -18.17 -14.28
C ALA A 108 -4.38 -18.18 -15.74
N SER A 109 -4.54 -19.33 -16.43
CA SER A 109 -4.39 -19.40 -17.90
C SER A 109 -5.72 -19.04 -18.53
N GLY A 110 -5.93 -17.75 -18.72
CA GLY A 110 -7.08 -17.23 -19.44
C GLY A 110 -6.75 -15.83 -19.87
N SER A 111 -6.44 -15.65 -21.17
CA SER A 111 -6.55 -14.33 -21.76
C SER A 111 -8.04 -13.96 -21.70
N ALA A 112 -8.42 -13.21 -20.67
CA ALA A 112 -9.58 -12.35 -20.74
C ALA A 112 -9.05 -10.94 -20.92
N THR A 113 -9.01 -10.48 -22.17
CA THR A 113 -9.40 -9.09 -22.47
C THR A 113 -10.85 -8.91 -21.98
N LYS A 114 -10.99 -8.72 -20.67
CA LYS A 114 -12.17 -8.10 -20.07
C LYS A 114 -11.63 -7.14 -19.03
N SER A 115 -11.46 -5.91 -19.50
CA SER A 115 -11.24 -4.67 -18.76
C SER A 115 -11.23 -4.83 -17.25
N GLY A 116 -10.06 -5.16 -16.69
CA GLY A 116 -9.56 -4.28 -15.66
C GLY A 116 -9.25 -3.00 -16.39
N THR A 117 -10.10 -1.99 -16.25
CA THR A 117 -9.68 -0.61 -16.51
C THR A 117 -8.34 -0.47 -15.81
N SER A 118 -7.26 -0.45 -16.59
CA SER A 118 -6.08 0.27 -16.20
C SER A 118 -6.58 1.68 -15.90
N SER A 119 -6.73 2.03 -14.64
CA SER A 119 -6.34 3.37 -14.26
C SER A 119 -4.81 3.39 -14.37
N SER A 120 -4.32 3.52 -15.59
CA SER A 120 -3.22 4.45 -15.78
C SER A 120 -3.74 5.80 -15.31
N GLN A 121 -3.46 6.17 -14.07
CA GLN A 121 -3.09 7.55 -13.79
C GLN A 121 -1.57 7.54 -13.95
N SER A 122 -1.03 7.75 -15.14
CA SER A 122 -0.95 9.10 -15.66
C SER A 122 -1.97 9.36 -16.74
N ALA A 123 -2.84 10.35 -16.52
CA ALA A 123 -3.48 11.01 -17.65
C ALA A 123 -3.92 12.41 -17.22
N SER A 124 -3.27 13.42 -17.77
CA SER A 124 -4.05 14.48 -18.40
C SER A 124 -4.02 14.26 -19.90
N THR A 125 -5.18 14.55 -20.49
CA THR A 125 -5.78 13.93 -21.66
C THR A 125 -5.50 14.72 -22.95
N GLN A 126 -5.47 13.97 -24.04
CA GLN A 126 -5.84 14.28 -25.44
C GLN A 126 -6.69 15.55 -25.70
N LEU A 127 -6.62 16.03 -26.96
CA LEU A 127 -7.76 16.60 -27.72
C LEU A 127 -7.83 15.91 -29.11
N PRO A 128 -9.02 15.77 -29.77
CA PRO A 128 -10.10 16.76 -29.75
C PRO A 128 -11.55 16.26 -29.46
N VAL A 129 -12.27 17.18 -28.81
CA VAL A 129 -13.73 17.50 -28.69
C VAL A 129 -14.82 16.41 -28.75
N SER A 130 -15.65 16.35 -27.70
CA SER A 130 -17.09 16.71 -27.72
C SER A 130 -17.86 16.11 -26.54
N GLY A 131 -18.38 16.98 -25.65
CA GLY A 131 -19.67 16.77 -24.99
C GLY A 131 -19.70 15.94 -23.69
N GLY A 132 -19.75 16.64 -22.55
CA GLY A 132 -20.14 16.06 -21.27
C GLY A 132 -20.17 17.09 -20.15
N LEU A 133 -21.16 18.00 -20.16
CA LEU A 133 -21.29 19.11 -19.19
C LEU A 133 -21.71 18.68 -17.76
N THR A 134 -21.86 17.39 -17.49
CA THR A 134 -22.47 16.89 -16.25
C THR A 134 -21.53 16.87 -15.05
N THR A 135 -20.24 16.59 -15.24
CA THR A 135 -19.27 16.55 -14.12
C THR A 135 -18.82 17.93 -13.66
N THR A 136 -18.96 18.97 -14.51
CA THR A 136 -18.59 20.34 -14.16
C THR A 136 -19.66 21.05 -13.33
N LEU A 137 -20.95 20.71 -13.51
CA LEU A 137 -22.04 21.38 -12.79
C LEU A 137 -22.08 20.98 -11.30
N THR A 138 -21.75 19.73 -10.97
CA THR A 138 -21.73 19.22 -9.58
C THR A 138 -20.59 19.79 -8.75
N LEU A 139 -19.41 20.01 -9.35
CA LEU A 139 -18.27 20.62 -8.68
C LEU A 139 -18.42 22.14 -8.46
N LEU A 140 -19.17 22.83 -9.33
CA LEU A 140 -19.47 24.27 -9.17
C LEU A 140 -20.41 24.54 -7.98
N LEU A 141 -21.39 23.67 -7.72
CA LEU A 141 -22.37 23.85 -6.64
C LEU A 141 -21.79 23.61 -5.22
N LEU A 142 -20.85 22.68 -5.06
CA LEU A 142 -20.21 22.42 -3.76
C LEU A 142 -19.05 23.38 -3.44
N GLY A 143 -18.44 24.02 -4.44
CA GLY A 143 -17.40 25.04 -4.24
C GLY A 143 -17.96 26.42 -3.89
N CYS A 144 -19.12 26.80 -4.43
CA CYS A 144 -19.69 28.14 -4.21
C CYS A 144 -20.38 28.32 -2.84
N GLY A 145 -20.90 27.26 -2.22
CA GLY A 145 -21.62 27.36 -0.93
C GLY A 145 -20.73 27.82 0.24
N SER A 146 -19.47 27.38 0.26
CA SER A 146 -18.53 27.67 1.35
C SER A 146 -17.92 29.07 1.28
N ILE A 147 -17.94 29.69 0.10
CA ILE A 147 -17.39 31.02 -0.14
C ILE A 147 -18.40 32.09 0.29
N ILE A 148 -19.71 31.82 0.17
CA ILE A 148 -20.77 32.75 0.57
C ILE A 148 -20.83 32.88 2.11
N THR A 149 -20.67 31.79 2.87
CA THR A 149 -20.67 31.84 4.35
C THR A 149 -19.42 32.50 4.94
N ALA A 150 -18.26 32.39 4.26
CA ALA A 150 -17.04 33.07 4.68
C ALA A 150 -17.06 34.59 4.33
N LEU A 151 -17.61 34.98 3.18
CA LEU A 151 -17.76 36.40 2.81
C LEU A 151 -18.80 37.13 3.67
N LEU A 152 -19.86 36.45 4.15
CA LEU A 152 -20.85 37.04 5.05
C LEU A 152 -20.29 37.34 6.46
N TRP A 153 -19.26 36.61 6.90
CA TRP A 153 -18.50 36.93 8.12
C TRP A 153 -17.47 38.05 7.91
N GLN A 154 -16.87 38.16 6.72
CA GLN A 154 -15.84 39.17 6.42
C GLN A 154 -16.42 40.56 6.10
N PHE A 155 -17.65 40.65 5.54
CA PHE A 155 -18.29 41.92 5.14
C PHE A 155 -19.29 42.50 6.16
N GLY A 156 -19.36 41.99 7.39
CA GLY A 156 -20.05 42.69 8.48
C GLY A 156 -21.54 42.99 8.21
N VAL A 157 -22.26 42.10 7.54
CA VAL A 157 -23.73 42.27 7.32
C VAL A 157 -24.56 41.69 8.48
N LEU A 158 -23.93 41.03 9.45
CA LEU A 158 -24.58 40.51 10.66
C LEU A 158 -24.47 41.44 11.90
N SER A 159 -23.98 42.67 11.74
CA SER A 159 -24.02 43.70 12.80
C SER A 159 -25.30 44.56 12.77
N HIS A 160 -26.15 44.41 11.75
CA HIS A 160 -27.40 45.18 11.61
C HIS A 160 -28.67 44.47 12.10
N LEU A 161 -28.54 43.35 12.81
CA LEU A 161 -29.57 42.88 13.76
C LEU A 161 -29.13 43.15 15.20
N CYS A 162 -28.56 44.35 15.40
CA CYS A 162 -28.74 45.06 16.65
C CYS A 162 -30.15 45.65 16.63
N ALA A 163 -31.08 45.04 17.35
CA ALA A 163 -31.90 45.82 18.25
C ALA A 163 -32.39 44.94 19.43
N PRO A 164 -32.16 45.40 20.66
CA PRO A 164 -32.51 44.73 21.91
C PRO A 164 -33.92 45.14 22.34
N GLU A 165 -34.71 44.20 22.82
CA GLU A 165 -35.86 44.47 23.69
C GLU A 165 -36.06 43.16 24.46
N ASP A 166 -36.26 43.09 25.76
CA ASP A 166 -36.24 43.99 26.91
C ASP A 166 -36.46 43.03 28.10
N GLU A 167 -36.06 43.47 29.30
CA GLU A 167 -36.67 43.22 30.63
C GLU A 167 -37.26 41.81 30.94
N GLU A 168 -36.96 41.13 32.04
CA GLU A 168 -36.76 41.54 33.45
C GLU A 168 -36.15 40.34 34.22
#